data_AF-A0A7C1CHS6-F1
#
_entry.id   AF-A0A7C1CHS6-F1
#
_cell.length_a   1.000
_cell.length_b   1.000
_cell.length_c   1.000
_cell.angle_alpha   90.00
_cell.angle_beta   90.00
_cell.angle_gamma   90.00
#
_symmetry.space_group_name_H-M   'P 1'
#
loop_
_entity.id
_entity.type
_entity.pdbx_description
1 polymer ?
#
loop_
_entity_poly.entity_id
_entity_poly.type
_entity_poly.pdbx_seq_one_letter_code
_entity_poly.pdbx_strand_id
1 'polypeptide(L)'
;MNSLKAVLHGGKDRALSASLKIMAQRHLKRFGDVVDLHLDTSRKTLEIEMVLSGEDSPVTVHLGSYVLEKRSGKTWLTISEITASRVWIQRVAQEFLVGRAFEIPPAYAKLVEFLL
;
A
#
# COMPACT_ATOMS: atom_id res chain seq x y z
N MET A 1 -10.46 27.95 -2.65
CA MET A 1 -10.34 27.11 -1.43
C MET A 1 -9.21 26.10 -1.63
N ASN A 2 -8.34 25.92 -0.63
CA ASN A 2 -7.56 24.70 -0.33
C ASN A 2 -6.04 24.57 -0.67
N SER A 3 -5.24 25.64 -0.76
CA SER A 3 -3.76 25.49 -0.79
C SER A 3 -3.20 24.88 0.51
N LEU A 4 -3.76 25.27 1.67
CA LEU A 4 -3.38 24.73 2.99
C LEU A 4 -3.68 23.23 3.15
N LYS A 5 -4.82 22.76 2.65
CA LYS A 5 -5.17 21.33 2.71
C LYS A 5 -4.24 20.49 1.83
N ALA A 6 -3.94 20.95 0.61
CA ALA A 6 -3.03 20.24 -0.28
C ALA A 6 -1.61 20.09 0.30
N VAL A 7 -1.09 21.14 0.95
CA VAL A 7 0.22 21.11 1.61
C VAL A 7 0.21 20.19 2.85
N LEU A 8 -0.84 20.24 3.67
CA LEU A 8 -1.00 19.37 4.84
C LEU A 8 -1.09 17.88 4.45
N HIS A 9 -1.89 17.56 3.42
CA HIS A 9 -1.97 16.20 2.88
C HIS A 9 -0.61 15.74 2.34
N GLY A 10 0.10 16.59 1.58
CA GLY A 10 1.43 16.25 1.06
C GLY A 10 2.48 15.99 2.14
N GLY A 11 2.42 16.67 3.29
CA GLY A 11 3.31 16.39 4.44
C GLY A 11 2.97 15.09 5.16
N LYS A 12 1.68 14.88 5.46
CA LYS A 12 1.16 13.65 6.08
C LYS A 12 1.49 12.43 5.23
N ASP A 13 1.18 12.49 3.95
CA ASP A 13 1.32 11.37 3.03
C ASP A 13 2.79 10.98 2.84
N ARG A 14 3.72 11.93 2.85
CA ARG A 14 5.17 11.64 2.86
C ARG A 14 5.60 10.87 4.11
N ALA A 15 5.15 11.29 5.29
CA ALA A 15 5.52 10.62 6.55
C ALA A 15 4.95 9.20 6.63
N LEU A 16 3.70 9.02 6.17
CA LEU A 16 3.07 7.70 6.08
C LEU A 16 3.74 6.82 5.03
N SER A 17 4.06 7.38 3.86
CA SER A 17 4.80 6.70 2.80
C SER A 17 6.14 6.16 3.31
N ALA A 18 6.94 7.00 4.01
CA ALA A 18 8.19 6.55 4.60
C ALA A 18 7.99 5.41 5.62
N SER A 19 6.96 5.52 6.47
CA SER A 19 6.65 4.51 7.49
C SER A 19 6.19 3.18 6.87
N LEU A 20 5.32 3.25 5.86
CA LEU A 20 4.86 2.11 5.09
C LEU A 20 6.00 1.48 4.29
N LYS A 21 6.94 2.26 3.75
CA LYS A 21 8.14 1.76 3.06
C LYS A 21 8.97 0.89 3.99
N ILE A 22 9.25 1.35 5.22
CA ILE A 22 9.99 0.57 6.23
C ILE A 22 9.26 -0.73 6.56
N MET A 23 7.93 -0.66 6.74
CA MET A 23 7.11 -1.85 6.98
C MET A 23 7.17 -2.82 5.80
N ALA A 24 6.95 -2.34 4.58
CA ALA A 24 6.98 -3.12 3.35
C ALA A 24 8.34 -3.79 3.17
N GLN A 25 9.43 -3.04 3.36
CA GLN A 25 10.78 -3.57 3.30
C GLN A 25 10.98 -4.75 4.26
N ARG A 26 10.48 -4.65 5.50
CA ARG A 26 10.60 -5.75 6.49
C ARG A 26 9.87 -7.03 6.04
N HIS A 27 8.71 -6.91 5.39
CA HIS A 27 7.92 -8.08 4.95
C HIS A 27 8.35 -8.63 3.60
N LEU A 28 8.90 -7.77 2.74
CA LEU A 28 9.21 -8.10 1.35
C LEU A 28 10.69 -8.34 1.11
N LYS A 29 11.57 -8.11 2.10
CA LYS A 29 13.04 -8.29 1.96
C LYS A 29 13.45 -9.64 1.35
N ARG A 30 12.70 -10.70 1.65
CA ARG A 30 12.96 -12.06 1.13
C ARG A 30 12.74 -12.20 -0.38
N PHE A 31 12.04 -11.26 -1.00
CA PHE A 31 11.73 -11.24 -2.43
C PHE A 31 12.51 -10.18 -3.19
N GLY A 32 13.12 -9.21 -2.50
CA GLY A 32 13.81 -8.08 -3.11
C GLY A 32 13.85 -6.86 -2.22
N ASP A 33 14.16 -5.72 -2.81
CA ASP A 33 14.27 -4.42 -2.14
C ASP A 33 13.17 -3.45 -2.58
N VAL A 34 12.57 -2.77 -1.61
CA VAL A 34 11.57 -1.72 -1.86
C VAL A 34 12.32 -0.42 -2.18
N VAL A 35 12.26 -0.02 -3.44
CA VAL A 35 12.93 1.19 -3.95
C VAL A 35 12.15 2.42 -3.52
N ASP A 36 10.84 2.40 -3.72
CA ASP A 36 9.97 3.51 -3.34
C ASP A 36 8.57 3.04 -2.95
N LEU A 37 7.89 3.86 -2.19
CA LEU A 37 6.49 3.67 -1.84
C LEU A 37 5.81 5.03 -1.74
N HIS A 38 4.74 5.21 -2.48
CA HIS A 38 3.96 6.44 -2.51
C HIS A 38 2.51 6.17 -2.13
N LEU A 39 2.06 6.76 -1.03
CA LEU A 39 0.69 6.75 -0.57
C LEU A 39 0.02 8.07 -0.94
N ASP A 40 -1.20 8.00 -1.48
CA ASP A 40 -2.12 9.12 -1.58
C ASP A 40 -3.35 8.78 -0.73
N THR A 41 -3.46 9.42 0.45
CA THR A 41 -4.59 9.14 1.36
C THR A 41 -5.90 9.74 0.86
N SER A 42 -5.83 10.78 0.03
CA SER A 42 -7.02 11.44 -0.53
C SER A 42 -7.67 10.59 -1.62
N ARG A 43 -6.85 9.93 -2.45
CA ARG A 43 -7.30 9.04 -3.52
C ARG A 43 -7.40 7.58 -3.08
N LYS A 44 -6.92 7.26 -1.86
CA LYS A 44 -6.82 5.89 -1.34
C LYS A 44 -6.06 4.97 -2.29
N THR A 45 -4.94 5.47 -2.80
CA THR A 45 -4.05 4.72 -3.68
C THR A 45 -2.69 4.54 -3.04
N LEU A 46 -2.04 3.43 -3.39
CA LEU A 46 -0.69 3.11 -2.94
C LEU A 46 0.10 2.59 -4.14
N GLU A 47 1.28 3.14 -4.37
CA GLU A 47 2.23 2.63 -5.35
C GLU A 47 3.49 2.14 -4.65
N ILE A 48 4.00 1.00 -5.09
CA ILE A 48 5.24 0.41 -4.58
C ILE A 48 6.12 0.08 -5.78
N GLU A 49 7.37 0.53 -5.74
CA GLU A 49 8.40 0.14 -6.67
C GLU A 49 9.40 -0.78 -5.97
N MET A 50 9.75 -1.90 -6.60
CA MET A 50 10.62 -2.92 -6.04
C MET A 50 11.63 -3.45 -7.05
N VAL A 51 12.85 -3.71 -6.60
CA VAL A 51 13.80 -4.55 -7.32
C VAL A 51 13.67 -5.96 -6.77
N LEU A 52 12.97 -6.83 -7.50
CA LEU A 52 12.76 -8.23 -7.11
C LEU A 52 13.95 -9.11 -7.51
N SER A 53 14.28 -10.08 -6.67
CA SER A 53 15.29 -11.08 -6.99
C SER A 53 14.84 -11.91 -8.19
N GLY A 54 15.65 -11.95 -9.25
CA GLY A 54 15.36 -12.68 -10.48
C GLY A 54 14.59 -11.89 -11.54
N GLU A 55 14.31 -10.61 -11.30
CA GLU A 55 13.76 -9.70 -12.30
C GLU A 55 14.84 -8.74 -12.81
N ASP A 56 14.90 -8.52 -14.13
CA ASP A 56 15.96 -7.70 -14.76
C ASP A 56 15.70 -6.18 -14.68
N SER A 57 14.51 -5.79 -14.22
CA SER A 57 14.14 -4.39 -14.04
C SER A 57 13.16 -4.22 -12.89
N PRO A 58 13.05 -3.01 -12.31
CA PRO A 58 12.09 -2.73 -11.25
C PRO A 58 10.66 -3.12 -11.62
N VAL A 59 9.94 -3.55 -10.60
CA VAL A 59 8.54 -3.90 -10.65
C VAL A 59 7.74 -2.86 -9.88
N THR A 60 6.81 -2.23 -10.57
CA THR A 60 5.79 -1.36 -9.96
C THR A 60 4.51 -2.13 -9.71
N VAL A 61 3.92 -1.93 -8.54
CA VAL A 61 2.58 -2.39 -8.16
C VAL A 61 1.77 -1.18 -7.67
N HIS A 62 0.57 -1.01 -8.19
CA HIS A 62 -0.34 0.08 -7.85
C HIS A 62 -1.66 -0.48 -7.32
N LEU A 63 -2.09 -0.02 -6.15
CA LEU A 63 -3.37 -0.33 -5.54
C LEU A 63 -4.32 0.83 -5.85
N GLY A 64 -5.29 0.59 -6.75
CA GLY A 64 -6.15 1.62 -7.34
C GLY A 64 -7.35 2.02 -6.49
N SER A 65 -7.68 1.26 -5.45
CA SER A 65 -8.64 1.62 -4.41
C SER A 65 -8.65 0.58 -3.30
N TYR A 66 -8.72 1.04 -2.05
CA TYR A 66 -8.89 0.17 -0.89
C TYR A 66 -9.96 0.66 0.07
N VAL A 67 -10.55 -0.28 0.79
CA VAL A 67 -11.56 -0.04 1.82
C VAL A 67 -11.01 -0.52 3.16
N LEU A 68 -11.12 0.34 4.17
CA LEU A 68 -10.81 0.02 5.56
C LEU A 68 -12.11 -0.05 6.36
N GLU A 69 -12.33 -1.15 7.06
CA GLU A 69 -13.53 -1.35 7.88
C GLU A 69 -13.16 -1.77 9.30
N LYS A 70 -13.77 -1.12 10.30
CA LYS A 70 -13.67 -1.55 11.69
C LYS A 70 -14.81 -2.51 12.01
N ARG A 71 -14.50 -3.75 12.38
CA ARG A 71 -15.48 -4.79 12.76
C ARG A 71 -14.97 -5.50 14.01
N SER A 72 -15.78 -5.52 15.07
CA SER A 72 -15.46 -6.19 16.34
C SER A 72 -14.11 -5.78 16.96
N GLY A 73 -13.78 -4.48 16.91
CA GLY A 73 -12.52 -3.95 17.45
C GLY A 73 -11.28 -4.21 16.59
N LYS A 74 -11.43 -4.86 15.43
CA LYS A 74 -10.37 -5.13 14.46
C LYS A 74 -10.53 -4.27 13.21
N THR A 75 -9.43 -3.96 12.54
CA THR A 75 -9.48 -3.26 11.26
C THR A 75 -9.17 -4.22 10.11
N TRP A 76 -9.99 -4.16 9.07
CA TRP A 76 -9.92 -5.00 7.88
C TRP A 76 -9.61 -4.15 6.66
N LEU A 77 -8.69 -4.61 5.82
CA LEU A 77 -8.35 -4.03 4.53
C LEU A 77 -8.94 -4.89 3.41
N THR A 78 -9.69 -4.28 2.50
CA THR A 78 -10.12 -4.90 1.25
C THR A 78 -9.57 -4.09 0.08
N ILE A 79 -8.82 -4.75 -0.80
CA ILE A 79 -8.27 -4.13 -2.01
C ILE A 79 -9.25 -4.38 -3.15
N SER A 80 -9.71 -3.32 -3.80
CA SER A 80 -10.71 -3.42 -4.88
C SER A 80 -10.04 -3.46 -6.26
N GLU A 81 -8.86 -2.84 -6.38
CA GLU A 81 -8.12 -2.79 -7.64
C GLU A 81 -6.62 -2.88 -7.38
N ILE A 82 -5.94 -3.68 -8.20
CA ILE A 82 -4.49 -3.79 -8.23
C ILE A 82 -4.00 -3.90 -9.67
N THR A 83 -2.95 -3.14 -9.98
CA THR A 83 -2.22 -3.23 -11.23
C THR A 83 -0.73 -3.48 -10.96
N ALA A 84 -0.06 -4.22 -11.83
CA ALA A 84 1.35 -4.54 -11.71
C ALA A 84 2.01 -4.54 -13.09
N SER A 85 3.24 -4.04 -13.13
CA SER A 85 4.07 -3.99 -14.34
C SER A 85 4.44 -5.37 -14.90
N ARG A 86 4.44 -6.42 -14.05
CA ARG A 86 4.66 -7.81 -14.46
C ARG A 86 3.35 -8.57 -14.53
N VAL A 87 3.13 -9.21 -15.66
CA VAL A 87 1.89 -9.96 -15.95
C VAL A 87 1.64 -11.09 -14.95
N TRP A 88 2.69 -11.79 -14.51
CA TRP A 88 2.51 -12.87 -13.53
C TRP A 88 2.10 -12.33 -12.15
N ILE A 89 2.68 -11.21 -11.72
CA ILE A 89 2.30 -10.52 -10.47
C ILE A 89 0.87 -10.00 -10.56
N GLN A 90 0.49 -9.41 -11.70
CA GLN A 90 -0.87 -8.96 -11.96
C GLN A 90 -1.88 -10.08 -11.70
N ARG A 91 -1.65 -11.25 -12.30
CA ARG A 91 -2.55 -12.40 -12.20
C ARG A 91 -2.63 -12.94 -10.78
N VAL A 92 -1.48 -13.08 -10.10
CA VAL A 92 -1.43 -13.52 -8.69
C VAL A 92 -2.17 -12.54 -7.79
N ALA A 93 -1.94 -11.24 -7.96
CA ALA A 93 -2.59 -10.22 -7.16
C ALA A 93 -4.12 -10.19 -7.38
N GLN A 94 -4.57 -10.31 -8.63
CA GLN A 94 -5.99 -10.42 -8.95
C GLN A 94 -6.65 -11.66 -8.31
N GLU A 95 -6.00 -12.82 -8.40
CA GLU A 95 -6.54 -14.08 -7.87
C GLU A 95 -6.59 -14.10 -6.34
N PHE A 96 -5.55 -13.61 -5.68
CA PHE A 96 -5.34 -13.83 -4.25
C PHE A 96 -5.57 -12.60 -3.37
N LEU A 97 -5.61 -11.38 -3.92
CA LEU A 97 -5.72 -10.15 -3.13
C LEU A 97 -7.02 -9.39 -3.38
N VAL A 98 -7.46 -9.28 -4.63
CA VAL A 98 -8.63 -8.46 -4.99
C VAL A 98 -9.90 -9.04 -4.38
N GLY A 99 -10.70 -8.17 -3.76
CA GLY A 99 -11.98 -8.53 -3.13
C GLY A 99 -11.86 -9.33 -1.83
N ARG A 100 -10.65 -9.65 -1.38
CA ARG A 100 -10.41 -10.36 -0.12
C ARG A 100 -10.18 -9.38 1.02
N ALA A 101 -10.77 -9.68 2.18
CA ALA A 101 -10.59 -8.91 3.40
C ALA A 101 -9.42 -9.47 4.21
N PHE A 102 -8.44 -8.62 4.54
CA PHE A 102 -7.29 -8.94 5.35
C PHE A 102 -7.39 -8.23 6.69
N GLU A 103 -7.32 -8.98 7.79
CA GLU A 103 -7.19 -8.36 9.11
C GLU A 103 -5.82 -7.68 9.19
N ILE A 104 -5.82 -6.38 9.50
CA ILE A 104 -4.57 -5.67 9.72
C ILE A 104 -4.08 -5.99 11.13
N PRO A 105 -2.84 -6.53 11.26
CA PRO A 105 -2.31 -6.86 12.58
C PRO A 105 -2.35 -5.66 13.53
N PRO A 106 -2.71 -5.85 14.81
CA PRO A 106 -2.82 -4.76 15.80
C PRO A 106 -1.55 -3.91 15.93
N ALA A 107 -0.38 -4.50 15.66
CA ALA A 107 0.90 -3.80 15.62
C ALA A 107 0.94 -2.61 14.64
N TYR A 108 0.05 -2.57 13.65
CA TYR A 108 -0.05 -1.49 12.66
C TYR A 108 -1.28 -0.59 12.87
N ALA A 109 -2.07 -0.79 13.93
CA ALA A 109 -3.33 -0.08 14.14
C ALA A 109 -3.19 1.45 14.05
N LYS A 110 -2.12 2.01 14.64
CA LYS A 110 -1.83 3.45 14.56
C LYS A 110 -1.58 3.94 13.13
N LEU A 111 -0.86 3.18 12.30
CA LEU A 111 -0.65 3.55 10.89
C LEU A 111 -1.98 3.56 10.14
N VAL A 112 -2.83 2.57 10.41
CA VAL A 112 -4.15 2.42 9.78
C VAL A 112 -5.09 3.55 10.14
N GLU A 113 -5.05 4.06 11.36
CA GLU A 113 -5.85 5.23 11.77
C GLU A 113 -5.56 6.46 10.91
N PHE A 114 -4.35 6.60 10.40
CA PHE A 114 -4.00 7.69 9.49
C PHE A 114 -4.41 7.43 8.04
N LEU A 115 -4.75 6.19 7.68
CA LEU A 115 -5.25 5.78 6.35
C LEU A 115 -6.78 5.88 6.24
N LEU A 116 -7.49 6.06 7.36
CA LEU A 116 -8.93 6.35 7.42
C LEU A 116 -9.21 7.81 7.03
#